data_AF-A0A2V9C6M6-F1
#
_entry.id   AF-A0A2V9C6M6-F1
#
_cell.length_a   1.000
_cell.length_b   1.000
_cell.length_c   1.000
_cell.angle_alpha   90.00
_cell.angle_beta   90.00
_cell.angle_gamma   90.00
#
_symmetry.space_group_name_H-M   'P 1'
#
loop_
_entity.id
_entity.type
_entity.pdbx_description
1 polymer ?
#
loop_
_entity_poly.entity_id
_entity_poly.type
_entity_poly.pdbx_seq_one_letter_code
_entity_poly.pdbx_strand_id
1 'polypeptide(L)' 'MTLVEVTYELQSPLSDDQLRQLAAFSNTYGLRRFRLDDSKKQLSFEYDASRLRETQVTHALGQAKIAVARRLN' A
#
# COMPACT_ATOMS: atom_id res chain seq x y z
N MET A 1 -1.40 -3.30 20.37
CA MET A 1 -1.38 -3.50 18.90
C MET A 1 -2.36 -2.50 18.33
N THR A 2 -1.90 -1.60 17.46
CA THR A 2 -2.74 -0.51 16.95
C THR A 2 -2.95 -0.74 15.47
N LEU A 3 -4.14 -1.21 15.11
CA LEU A 3 -4.48 -1.48 13.72
C LEU A 3 -4.78 -0.15 13.00
N VAL A 4 -4.09 0.07 11.89
CA VAL A 4 -4.31 1.22 11.02
C VAL A 4 -4.63 0.72 9.62
N GLU A 5 -5.61 1.37 9.00
CA GLU A 5 -5.92 1.21 7.58
C GLU A 5 -5.67 2.54 6.89
N VAL A 6 -4.90 2.51 5.80
CA VAL A 6 -4.65 3.67 4.95
C VAL A 6 -4.96 3.31 3.51
N THR A 7 -5.63 4.20 2.79
CA THR A 7 -6.13 3.98 1.44
C THR A 7 -5.63 5.08 0.53
N TYR A 8 -5.06 4.66 -0.59
CA TYR A 8 -4.53 5.52 -1.63
C TYR A 8 -5.37 5.37 -2.89
N GLU A 9 -5.74 6.50 -3.48
CA GLU A 9 -6.23 6.55 -4.86
C GLU A 9 -5.03 6.56 -5.80
N LEU A 10 -5.03 5.69 -6.80
CA LEU A 10 -3.96 5.53 -7.77
C LEU A 10 -4.28 6.33 -9.04
N GLN A 11 -3.24 6.91 -9.66
CA GLN A 11 -3.40 7.62 -10.95
C GLN A 11 -3.73 6.64 -12.09
N SER A 12 -3.22 5.41 -12.01
CA SER A 12 -3.39 4.35 -12.99
C SER A 12 -3.59 3.00 -12.29
N PRO A 13 -4.21 2.00 -12.96
CA PRO A 13 -4.22 0.63 -12.46
C PRO A 13 -2.79 0.10 -12.30
N LEU A 14 -2.62 -0.86 -11.39
CA LEU A 14 -1.30 -1.45 -11.11
C LEU A 14 -0.90 -2.41 -12.23
N SER A 15 0.37 -2.33 -12.62
CA SER A 15 0.98 -3.31 -13.53
C SER A 15 1.39 -4.58 -12.78
N ASP A 16 1.56 -5.71 -13.50
CA ASP A 16 2.01 -6.97 -12.90
C ASP A 16 3.36 -6.84 -12.15
N ASP A 17 4.29 -6.05 -12.68
CA ASP A 17 5.56 -5.76 -12.02
C ASP A 17 5.37 -5.04 -10.67
N GLN A 18 4.49 -4.03 -10.64
CA GLN A 18 4.17 -3.28 -9.43
C GLN A 18 3.50 -4.18 -8.37
N LEU A 19 2.64 -5.10 -8.80
CA LEU A 19 2.03 -6.10 -7.94
C LEU A 19 3.06 -7.06 -7.35
N ARG A 20 4.06 -7.49 -8.13
CA ARG A 20 5.18 -8.31 -7.62
C ARG A 20 6.01 -7.56 -6.58
N GLN A 21 6.27 -6.27 -6.79
CA GLN A 21 6.98 -5.45 -5.80
C GLN A 21 6.18 -5.26 -4.51
N LEU A 22 4.86 -5.05 -4.60
CA LEU A 22 3.98 -5.02 -3.43
C LEU A 22 3.91 -6.38 -2.71
N ALA A 23 3.93 -7.48 -3.47
CA ALA A 23 3.99 -8.82 -2.89
C ALA A 23 5.30 -9.04 -2.13
N ALA A 24 6.43 -8.53 -2.62
CA ALA A 24 7.69 -8.55 -1.87
C ALA A 24 7.59 -7.72 -0.57
N PHE A 25 6.94 -6.55 -0.62
CA PHE A 25 6.67 -5.73 0.56
C PHE A 25 5.76 -6.42 1.59
N SER A 26 4.93 -7.38 1.17
CA SER A 26 4.04 -8.12 2.09
C SER A 26 4.76 -8.91 3.18
N ASN A 27 6.03 -9.24 2.98
CA ASN A 27 6.89 -9.87 3.99
C ASN A 27 7.39 -8.89 5.06
N THR A 28 7.06 -7.60 4.97
CA THR A 28 7.49 -6.60 5.95
C THR A 28 6.75 -6.79 7.27
N TYR A 29 7.52 -6.94 8.34
CA TYR A 29 6.97 -7.10 9.68
C TYR A 29 6.07 -5.93 10.06
N GLY A 30 4.82 -6.24 10.40
CA GLY A 30 3.81 -5.23 10.75
C GLY A 30 2.79 -4.96 9.65
N LEU A 31 3.03 -5.33 8.40
CA LEU A 31 1.99 -5.36 7.37
C LEU A 31 1.09 -6.59 7.60
N ARG A 32 -0.23 -6.40 7.58
CA ARG A 32 -1.20 -7.51 7.71
C ARG A 32 -1.77 -7.93 6.37
N ARG A 33 -2.21 -6.97 5.57
CA ARG A 33 -2.75 -7.18 4.23
C ARG A 33 -2.75 -5.88 3.44
N PHE A 34 -2.82 -6.01 2.12
CA PHE A 34 -3.24 -4.93 1.24
C PHE A 34 -4.41 -5.40 0.39
N ARG A 35 -5.24 -4.46 -0.06
CA ARG A 35 -6.39 -4.73 -0.92
C ARG A 35 -6.35 -3.77 -2.10
N LEU A 36 -6.40 -4.34 -3.30
CA LEU A 36 -6.53 -3.59 -4.54
C LEU A 36 -7.99 -3.62 -5.01
N ASP A 37 -8.54 -2.46 -5.32
CA ASP A 37 -9.80 -2.29 -6.04
C ASP A 37 -9.49 -1.63 -7.38
N ASP A 38 -9.36 -2.43 -8.43
CA ASP A 38 -9.09 -1.95 -9.79
C ASP A 38 -10.23 -1.07 -10.34
N SER A 39 -11.48 -1.35 -9.94
CA SER A 39 -12.64 -0.57 -10.40
C SER A 39 -12.57 0.86 -9.89
N LYS A 40 -12.10 1.04 -8.64
CA LYS A 40 -11.96 2.35 -8.01
C LYS A 40 -10.53 2.91 -8.10
N LYS A 41 -9.59 2.15 -8.65
CA LYS A 41 -8.14 2.43 -8.61
C LYS A 41 -7.68 2.76 -7.19
N GLN A 42 -8.12 1.96 -6.21
CA GLN A 42 -7.81 2.17 -4.81
C GLN A 42 -6.92 1.04 -4.28
N LEU A 43 -5.94 1.42 -3.47
CA LEU A 43 -5.05 0.50 -2.78
C LEU A 43 -5.07 0.80 -1.28
N SER A 44 -5.59 -0.15 -0.52
CA SER A 44 -5.66 -0.07 0.94
C SER A 44 -4.58 -0.93 1.58
N PHE A 45 -3.92 -0.41 2.60
CA PHE A 45 -2.97 -1.12 3.45
C PHE A 45 -3.50 -1.20 4.86
N GLU A 46 -3.49 -2.41 5.42
CA GLU A 46 -3.78 -2.66 6.82
C GLU A 46 -2.49 -3.09 7.52
N TYR A 47 -2.09 -2.37 8.57
CA TYR A 47 -0.85 -2.63 9.29
C TYR A 47 -0.95 -2.30 10.78
N ASP A 48 -0.04 -2.86 11.57
CA ASP A 48 0.12 -2.51 12.98
C ASP A 48 1.05 -1.30 13.11
N ALA A 49 0.50 -0.15 13.52
CA ALA A 49 1.25 1.11 13.66
C ALA A 49 2.32 1.08 14.76
N SER A 50 2.33 0.07 15.63
CA SER A 50 3.45 -0.16 16.56
C SER A 50 4.67 -0.78 15.88
N ARG A 51 4.52 -1.33 14.67
CA ARG A 51 5.55 -2.10 13.95
C ARG A 51 5.88 -1.50 12.59
N LEU A 52 4.89 -0.95 11.89
CA LEU A 52 5.04 -0.36 10.57
C LEU A 52 4.59 1.12 10.61
N ARG A 53 5.42 2.01 10.09
CA ARG A 53 5.08 3.44 9.98
C ARG A 53 4.47 3.73 8.62
N GLU A 54 3.56 4.72 8.56
CA GLU A 54 2.98 5.19 7.30
C GLU A 54 4.08 5.58 6.29
N THR A 55 5.15 6.22 6.74
CA THR A 55 6.27 6.61 5.88
C THR A 55 6.95 5.42 5.19
N GLN A 56 6.95 4.23 5.82
CA GLN A 56 7.48 3.00 5.21
C GLN A 56 6.53 2.47 4.14
N VAL A 57 5.22 2.59 4.36
CA VAL A 57 4.19 2.26 3.34
C VAL A 57 4.33 3.19 2.14
N THR A 58 4.45 4.51 2.36
CA THR A 58 4.66 5.48 1.28
C THR A 58 5.99 5.25 0.55
N HIS A 59 7.04 4.88 1.28
CA HIS A 59 8.33 4.54 0.68
C HIS A 59 8.22 3.30 -0.22
N ALA A 60 7.50 2.26 0.21
CA ALA A 60 7.27 1.06 -0.59
C ALA A 60 6.52 1.37 -1.90
N LEU A 61 5.51 2.26 -1.84
CA LEU A 61 4.82 2.75 -3.04
C LEU A 61 5.77 3.46 -4.00
N GLY A 62 6.68 4.30 -3.47
CA GLY A 62 7.70 4.98 -4.25
C GLY A 62 8.69 4.02 -4.92
N GLN A 63 9.16 3.00 -4.18
CA GLN A 63 10.06 1.96 -4.72
C GLN A 63 9.39 1.18 -5.86
N ALA A 64 8.11 0.84 -5.68
CA ALA A 64 7.29 0.19 -6.70
C ALA A 64 6.88 1.11 -7.85
N LYS A 65 7.32 2.38 -7.87
CA LYS A 65 6.95 3.39 -8.86
C LYS A 65 5.43 3.51 -9.03
N ILE A 66 4.69 3.34 -7.93
CA ILE A 66 3.22 3.42 -7.94
C ILE A 66 2.83 4.89 -7.80
N ALA A 67 2.22 5.42 -8.86
CA ALA A 67 1.74 6.79 -8.88
C ALA A 67 0.44 6.93 -8.07
N VAL A 68 0.56 7.54 -6.88
CA VAL A 68 -0.58 7.87 -6.02
C VAL A 68 -1.15 9.22 -6.45
N ALA A 69 -2.47 9.29 -6.63
CA ALA A 69 -3.20 10.53 -6.89
C ALA A 69 -3.42 11.31 -5.60
N ARG A 70 -3.94 10.64 -4.57
CA ARG A 70 -4.17 11.21 -3.23
C ARG A 70 -4.40 10.12 -2.20
N ARG A 71 -4.24 10.48 -0.93
CA ARG A 71 -4.67 9.67 0.23
C ARG A 71 -6.14 9.98 0.54
N LEU A 72 -6.94 8.96 0.88
CA LEU A 72 -8.39 9.09 1.06
C LEU A 72 -8.86 9.15 2.52
N ASN A 73 -8.01 8.79 3.49
CA ASN A 73 -8.37 8.59 4.90
C ASN A 73 -7.23 8.93 5.84
#